data_AF-A0A534I1Q9-F1
#
_entry.id   AF-A0A534I1Q9-F1
#
_cell.length_a   1.000
_cell.length_b   1.000
_cell.length_c   1.000
_cell.angle_alpha   90.00
_cell.angle_beta   90.00
_cell.angle_gamma   90.00
#
_symmetry.space_group_name_H-M   'P 1'
#
loop_
_entity.id
_entity.type
_entity.pdbx_description
1 polymer ?
#
loop_
_entity_poly.entity_id
_entity_poly.type
_entity_poly.pdbx_seq_one_letter_code
_entity_poly.pdbx_strand_id
1 'polypeptide(L)'
;MPTFPDEVLTRTKRGEIEVRSLVDRGRYVRYRYVHPETGEPMEGGKLKLVLQADTGRTEEYFLIPTKSKRDLLIPATEKGDRKIWDGTRSVDL
;
A
#
# COMPACT_ATOMS: atom_id res chain seq x y z
N MET A 1 3.99 0.32 -35.48
CA MET A 1 4.21 -0.26 -34.14
C MET A 1 4.55 0.89 -33.21
N PRO A 2 3.98 0.98 -31.99
CA PRO A 2 4.44 1.97 -31.03
C PRO A 2 5.87 1.63 -30.64
N THR A 3 6.81 2.54 -30.91
CA THR A 3 8.19 2.45 -30.44
C THR A 3 8.20 2.99 -29.00
N PHE A 4 8.47 2.12 -28.03
CA PHE A 4 8.64 2.55 -26.64
C PHE A 4 10.00 3.24 -26.46
N PRO A 5 10.10 4.30 -25.63
CA PRO A 5 11.40 4.90 -25.28
C PRO A 5 12.33 3.90 -24.59
N ASP A 6 13.63 3.99 -24.82
CA ASP A 6 14.60 3.07 -24.23
C ASP A 6 14.62 3.13 -22.70
N GLU A 7 14.28 4.28 -22.10
CA GLU A 7 14.33 4.48 -20.64
C GLU A 7 13.23 3.73 -19.89
N VAL A 8 12.21 3.20 -20.58
CA VAL A 8 11.14 2.38 -19.97
C VAL A 8 11.31 0.89 -20.25
N LEU A 9 12.28 0.51 -21.08
CA LEU A 9 12.62 -0.88 -21.34
C LEU A 9 13.46 -1.46 -20.20
N THR A 10 13.33 -2.77 -19.99
CA THR A 10 14.23 -3.56 -19.13
C THR A 10 14.30 -4.99 -19.65
N ARG A 11 15.34 -5.70 -19.21
CA ARG A 11 15.56 -7.10 -19.55
C ARG A 11 15.30 -7.97 -18.33
N THR A 12 14.46 -8.98 -18.48
CA THR A 12 14.19 -9.96 -17.42
C THR A 12 15.42 -10.84 -17.18
N LYS A 13 15.44 -11.59 -16.07
CA LYS A 13 16.50 -12.59 -15.81
C LYS A 13 16.62 -13.67 -16.90
N ARG A 14 15.56 -13.87 -17.70
CA ARG A 14 15.52 -14.82 -18.82
C ARG A 14 15.96 -14.21 -20.15
N GLY A 15 16.26 -12.90 -20.19
CA GLY A 15 16.73 -12.21 -21.39
C GLY A 15 15.64 -11.52 -22.23
N GLU A 16 14.37 -11.66 -21.83
CA GLU A 16 13.23 -11.04 -22.53
C GLU A 16 13.18 -9.53 -22.27
N ILE A 17 12.72 -8.75 -23.24
CA ILE A 17 12.50 -7.30 -23.08
C ILE A 17 11.06 -7.06 -22.63
N GLU A 18 10.90 -6.29 -21.55
CA GLU A 18 9.60 -5.84 -21.04
C GLU A 18 9.58 -4.31 -20.88
N VAL A 19 8.38 -3.74 -20.87
CA VAL A 19 8.15 -2.30 -20.72
C VAL A 19 7.58 -2.03 -19.33
N ARG A 20 8.18 -1.10 -18.58
CA ARG A 20 7.57 -0.54 -17.36
C ARG A 20 6.39 0.36 -17.74
N SER A 21 5.18 -0.15 -17.63
CA SER A 21 3.96 0.62 -17.83
C SER A 21 3.45 1.19 -16.51
N LEU A 22 3.17 2.49 -16.49
CA LEU A 22 2.56 3.15 -15.33
C LEU A 22 1.07 2.77 -15.25
N VAL A 23 0.63 2.27 -14.09
CA VAL A 23 -0.79 2.01 -13.81
C VAL A 23 -1.42 3.25 -13.18
N ASP A 24 -0.90 3.72 -12.05
CA ASP A 24 -1.28 4.95 -11.38
C ASP A 24 -0.12 5.50 -10.51
N ARG A 25 -0.37 6.64 -9.87
CA ARG A 25 0.52 7.25 -8.88
C ARG A 25 -0.33 8.01 -7.86
N GLY A 26 0.22 8.27 -6.68
CA GLY A 26 -0.42 9.14 -5.70
C GLY A 26 0.22 9.05 -4.33
N ARG A 27 -0.59 9.19 -3.29
CA ARG A 27 -0.19 9.16 -1.88
C ARG A 27 -0.59 7.85 -1.23
N TYR A 28 -0.03 7.59 -0.06
CA TYR A 28 -0.40 6.43 0.72
C TYR A 28 -0.44 6.77 2.21
N VAL A 29 -1.28 6.03 2.93
CA VAL A 29 -1.29 6.02 4.39
C VAL A 29 -1.19 4.59 4.88
N ARG A 30 -0.40 4.40 5.94
CA ARG A 30 -0.23 3.11 6.59
C ARG A 30 -0.38 3.27 8.09
N TYR A 31 -1.28 2.50 8.69
CA TYR A 31 -1.49 2.53 10.13
C TYR A 31 -1.69 1.11 10.68
N ARG A 32 -1.53 1.00 12.00
CA ARG A 32 -1.75 -0.22 12.76
C ARG A 32 -2.85 0.01 13.79
N TYR A 33 -3.41 -1.07 14.29
CA TYR A 33 -4.30 -1.02 15.44
C TYR A 33 -3.46 -1.18 16.70
N VAL A 34 -3.68 -0.32 17.68
CA VAL A 34 -3.04 -0.39 18.99
C VAL A 34 -4.09 -0.47 20.08
N HIS A 35 -3.75 -1.10 21.21
CA HIS A 35 -4.60 -1.11 22.39
C HIS A 35 -4.66 0.31 23.00
N PRO A 36 -5.84 0.85 23.32
CA PRO A 36 -5.98 2.25 23.73
C PRO A 36 -5.31 2.58 25.07
N GLU A 37 -5.18 1.60 25.97
CA GLU A 37 -4.60 1.83 27.30
C GLU A 37 -3.08 1.60 27.33
N THR A 38 -2.56 0.65 26.55
CA THR A 38 -1.14 0.25 26.60
C THR A 38 -0.33 0.81 25.43
N GLY A 39 -1.00 1.22 24.34
CA GLY A 39 -0.35 1.62 23.10
C GLY A 39 0.31 0.47 22.33
N GLU A 40 0.22 -0.76 22.83
CA GLU A 40 0.81 -1.92 22.18
C GLU A 40 0.06 -2.28 20.90
N PRO A 41 0.75 -2.74 19.84
CA PRO A 41 0.09 -3.26 18.65
C PRO A 41 -0.89 -4.38 19.00
N MET A 42 -2.09 -4.33 18.44
CA MET A 42 -3.05 -5.44 18.54
C MET A 42 -2.46 -6.71 17.90
N GLU A 43 -2.91 -7.87 18.36
CA GLU A 43 -2.38 -9.18 17.98
C GLU A 43 -2.36 -9.39 16.45
N GLY A 44 -1.31 -10.08 15.96
CA GLY A 44 -1.13 -10.41 14.54
C GLY A 44 -0.35 -9.39 13.72
N GLY A 45 0.07 -8.25 14.30
CA GLY A 45 0.97 -7.29 13.64
C GLY A 45 0.42 -6.70 12.33
N LYS A 46 -0.89 -6.81 12.14
CA LYS A 46 -1.60 -6.47 10.91
C LYS A 46 -1.54 -4.96 10.67
N LEU A 47 -1.13 -4.57 9.48
CA LEU A 47 -1.18 -3.17 9.03
C LEU A 47 -2.34 -2.99 8.07
N LYS A 48 -2.85 -1.76 8.01
CA LYS A 48 -3.74 -1.31 6.95
C LYS A 48 -2.97 -0.34 6.05
N LEU A 49 -3.00 -0.58 4.75
CA LEU A 49 -2.47 0.29 3.70
C LEU A 49 -3.65 0.88 2.94
N VAL A 50 -3.60 2.18 2.72
CA VAL A 50 -4.53 2.92 1.88
C VAL A 50 -3.72 3.59 0.80
N LEU A 51 -4.05 3.28 -0.46
CA LEU A 51 -3.47 3.91 -1.64
C LEU A 51 -4.48 4.93 -2.18
N GLN A 52 -4.05 6.18 -2.29
CA GLN A 52 -4.84 7.30 -2.78
C GLN A 52 -4.24 7.76 -4.11
N ALA A 53 -4.84 7.32 -5.22
CA ALA A 53 -4.38 7.72 -6.54
C ALA A 53 -4.69 9.19 -6.81
N ASP A 54 -3.85 9.86 -7.61
CA ASP A 54 -4.06 11.24 -8.06
C ASP A 54 -5.38 11.42 -8.83
N THR A 55 -5.94 10.34 -9.36
CA THR A 55 -7.23 10.30 -10.04
C THR A 55 -8.44 10.31 -9.09
N GLY A 56 -8.20 10.27 -7.77
CA GLY A 56 -9.23 10.21 -6.74
C GLY A 56 -9.70 8.80 -6.39
N ARG A 57 -9.14 7.75 -7.01
CA ARG A 57 -9.41 6.36 -6.64
C ARG A 57 -8.70 6.02 -5.32
N THR A 58 -9.43 5.37 -4.41
CA THR A 58 -8.88 4.82 -3.18
C THR A 58 -8.90 3.30 -3.21
N GLU A 59 -7.80 2.66 -2.81
CA GLU A 59 -7.71 1.21 -2.62
C GLU A 59 -7.18 0.91 -1.23
N GLU A 60 -7.84 -0.02 -0.53
CA GLU A 60 -7.45 -0.40 0.82
C GLU A 60 -7.01 -1.86 0.87
N TYR A 61 -5.96 -2.12 1.64
CA TYR A 61 -5.42 -3.45 1.83
C TYR A 61 -5.04 -3.71 3.28
N PHE A 62 -5.10 -4.98 3.65
CA PHE A 62 -4.44 -5.49 4.84
C PHE A 62 -3.10 -6.10 4.47
N LEU A 63 -2.05 -5.75 5.21
CA LEU A 63 -0.75 -6.40 5.14
C LEU A 63 -0.64 -7.36 6.32
N ILE A 64 -0.54 -8.64 6.01
CA ILE A 64 -0.41 -9.72 7.00
C ILE A 64 1.00 -10.30 6.92
N PRO A 65 1.84 -10.14 7.96
CA PRO A 65 3.16 -10.76 8.00
C PRO A 65 3.06 -12.27 7.87
N THR A 66 3.90 -12.85 7.02
CA THR A 66 4.05 -14.31 6.92
C THR A 66 5.35 -14.76 7.58
N LYS A 67 5.45 -16.07 7.86
CA LYS A 67 6.70 -16.68 8.36
C LYS A 67 7.89 -16.50 7.41
N SER A 68 7.65 -16.16 6.13
CA SER A 68 8.67 -16.13 5.07
C SER A 68 9.35 -14.76 4.87
N LYS A 69 9.25 -13.83 5.85
CA LYS A 69 9.66 -12.41 5.71
C LYS A 69 8.97 -11.66 4.56
N ARG A 70 7.89 -12.21 4.04
CA ARG A 70 7.00 -11.60 3.04
C ARG A 70 5.70 -11.21 3.73
N ASP A 71 5.06 -10.17 3.24
CA ASP A 71 3.71 -9.80 3.66
C ASP A 71 2.70 -10.27 2.61
N LEU A 72 1.56 -10.78 3.07
CA LEU A 72 0.40 -11.04 2.23
C LEU A 72 -0.45 -9.77 2.16
N LEU A 73 -0.72 -9.30 0.94
CA LEU A 73 -1.60 -8.17 0.68
C LEU A 73 -3.01 -8.68 0.38
N ILE A 74 -3.99 -8.31 1.20
CA ILE A 74 -5.40 -8.72 1.04
C ILE A 74 -6.26 -7.48 0.79
N PRO A 75 -7.05 -7.41 -0.30
CA PRO A 75 -8.00 -6.34 -0.52
C PRO A 75 -8.95 -6.17 0.67
N ALA A 76 -9.18 -4.92 1.07
CA ALA A 76 -10.11 -4.56 2.11
C ALA A 76 -11.21 -3.68 1.52
N THR A 77 -12.43 -3.81 2.05
CA THR A 77 -13.51 -2.88 1.74
C THR A 77 -13.10 -1.47 2.15
N GLU A 78 -13.23 -0.53 1.22
CA GLU A 78 -13.05 0.89 1.48
C GLU A 78 -14.00 1.32 2.60
N LYS A 79 -13.45 1.98 3.62
CA LYS A 79 -14.24 2.52 4.73
C LYS A 79 -14.12 4.04 4.76
N GLY A 80 -14.57 4.70 3.69
CA GLY A 80 -14.77 6.15 3.54
C GLY A 80 -13.87 7.06 4.36
N ASP A 81 -14.43 8.19 4.78
CA ASP A 81 -13.70 9.15 5.60
C ASP A 81 -13.57 8.66 7.03
N ARG A 82 -12.33 8.67 7.53
CA ARG A 82 -12.02 8.37 8.93
C ARG A 82 -10.76 9.09 9.36
N LYS A 83 -10.66 9.29 10.67
CA LYS A 83 -9.44 9.82 11.28
C LYS A 83 -8.54 8.69 11.77
N ILE A 84 -7.25 8.97 11.87
CA ILE A 84 -6.24 8.12 12.50
C ILE A 84 -5.48 8.91 13.58
N TRP A 85 -4.83 8.21 14.49
CA TRP A 85 -4.00 8.81 15.54
C TRP A 85 -2.54 8.89 15.07
N ASP A 86 -1.93 10.07 15.15
CA ASP A 86 -0.53 10.28 14.75
C ASP A 86 0.48 10.15 15.91
N GLY A 87 0.00 9.88 17.12
CA GLY A 87 0.80 9.91 18.35
C GLY A 87 0.48 11.09 19.27
N THR A 88 -0.16 12.14 18.74
CA THR A 88 -0.47 13.38 19.48
C THR A 88 -1.87 13.93 19.24
N ARG A 89 -2.44 13.72 18.05
CA ARG A 89 -3.76 14.21 17.68
C ARG A 89 -4.44 13.31 16.65
N SER A 90 -5.73 13.56 16.48
CA SER A 90 -6.53 12.97 15.41
C SER A 90 -6.23 13.69 14.09
N VAL A 91 -5.86 12.93 13.06
CA VAL A 91 -5.56 13.42 11.70
C VAL A 91 -6.40 12.68 10.67
N ASP A 92 -6.61 13.30 9.51
CA ASP A 92 -7.27 12.63 8.38
C ASP A 92 -6.45 11.46 7.83
N LEU A 93 -7.17 10.47 7.32
CA LEU A 93 -6.62 9.43 6.46
C LEU A 93 -6.09 10.01 5.14
#